data_AF-A0A6L5EQX9-F1
#
_entry.id   AF-A0A6L5EQX9-F1
#
_cell.length_a   1.000
_cell.length_b   1.000
_cell.length_c   1.000
_cell.angle_alpha   90.00
_cell.angle_beta   90.00
_cell.angle_gamma   90.00
#
_symmetry.space_group_name_H-M   'P 1'
#
loop_
_entity.id
_entity.type
_entity.pdbx_description
1 polymer ?
#
loop_
_entity_poly.entity_id
_entity_poly.type
_entity_poly.pdbx_seq_one_letter_code
_entity_poly.pdbx_strand_id
1 'polypeptide(L)'
;MSGYLALPSLARFAGGIEPVLPASAHVSLPTFGERGTDLLAYRYGESFTMTLPLVNDGLVPVTVTDVRLTDEPRPLAEVTAVTADDAALPVTVTAGETRRVELTVRFGNCRYYTERETQEYSGAVVDGSVFGRELRTTAGFRHKLVAASPMIASCPERTLRRDDDVRG
;
A
#
# COMPACT_ATOMS: atom_id res chain seq x y z
N MET A 1 -32.65 23.19 1.16
CA MET A 1 -32.11 21.98 1.84
C MET A 1 -30.98 21.42 0.99
N SER A 2 -29.74 21.88 1.18
CA SER A 2 -28.58 21.45 0.40
C SER A 2 -27.37 21.38 1.33
N GLY A 3 -27.23 20.27 2.04
CA GLY A 3 -26.09 20.02 2.95
C GLY A 3 -25.46 18.63 2.80
N TYR A 4 -25.92 17.82 1.84
CA TYR A 4 -25.61 16.39 1.81
C TYR A 4 -24.49 15.96 0.84
N LEU A 5 -23.88 16.89 0.10
CA LEU A 5 -22.97 16.54 -1.01
C LEU A 5 -21.47 16.71 -0.74
N ALA A 6 -21.03 17.29 0.38
CA ALA A 6 -19.61 17.64 0.58
C ALA A 6 -18.84 16.81 1.61
N LEU A 7 -19.49 15.92 2.38
CA LEU A 7 -18.83 15.31 3.55
C LEU A 7 -17.62 14.41 3.21
N PRO A 8 -17.66 13.52 2.19
CA PRO A 8 -16.50 12.71 1.83
C PRO A 8 -15.34 13.55 1.28
N SER A 9 -15.62 14.66 0.58
CA SER A 9 -14.57 15.55 0.06
C SER A 9 -13.83 16.34 1.15
N LEU A 10 -14.37 16.40 2.37
CA LEU A 10 -13.68 16.98 3.53
C LEU A 10 -12.72 16.00 4.20
N ALA A 11 -12.82 14.72 3.87
CA ALA A 11 -11.99 13.64 4.40
C ALA A 11 -10.88 13.31 3.40
N ARG A 12 -9.65 13.64 3.77
CA ARG A 12 -8.52 13.54 2.87
C ARG A 12 -7.27 13.15 3.67
N PHE A 13 -6.42 12.37 3.02
CA PHE A 13 -5.07 12.15 3.50
C PHE A 13 -4.07 12.83 2.57
N ALA A 14 -2.99 13.34 3.16
CA ALA A 14 -1.94 14.01 2.40
C ALA A 14 -1.32 13.05 1.38
N GLY A 15 -0.97 13.60 0.22
CA GLY A 15 -0.11 12.93 -0.76
C GLY A 15 1.35 13.32 -0.57
N GLY A 16 2.25 12.63 -1.27
CA GLY A 16 3.68 12.84 -1.13
C GLY A 16 4.24 12.30 0.19
N ILE A 17 3.61 11.29 0.79
CA ILE A 17 4.12 10.65 2.00
C ILE A 17 5.39 9.87 1.68
N GLU A 18 6.33 9.80 2.62
CA GLU A 18 7.59 9.09 2.45
C GLU A 18 7.56 7.84 3.36
N PRO A 19 7.32 6.64 2.80
CA PRO A 19 7.36 5.41 3.56
C PRO A 19 8.75 5.17 4.14
N VAL A 20 8.81 4.77 5.41
CA VAL A 20 10.05 4.27 6.00
C VAL A 20 10.11 2.76 5.78
N LEU A 21 11.15 2.34 5.06
CA LEU A 21 11.41 0.95 4.72
C LEU A 21 12.70 0.49 5.42
N PRO A 22 12.79 -0.77 5.87
CA PRO A 22 14.03 -1.30 6.41
C PRO A 22 15.06 -1.39 5.28
N ALA A 23 16.33 -1.11 5.60
CA ALA A 23 17.43 -1.11 4.63
C ALA A 23 17.62 -2.47 3.92
N SER A 24 17.18 -3.58 4.54
CA SER A 24 17.21 -4.91 3.94
C SER A 24 16.11 -5.15 2.91
N ALA A 25 15.03 -4.37 2.93
CA ALA A 25 13.86 -4.57 2.09
C ALA A 25 13.82 -3.67 0.84
N HIS A 26 14.76 -2.73 0.69
CA HIS A 26 14.77 -1.84 -0.47
C HIS A 26 16.14 -1.27 -0.82
N VAL A 27 16.24 -0.74 -2.04
CA VAL A 27 17.35 0.09 -2.53
C VAL A 27 16.76 1.36 -3.11
N SER A 28 17.16 2.52 -2.58
CA SER A 28 16.74 3.81 -3.12
C SER A 28 17.56 4.20 -4.34
N LEU A 29 16.88 4.53 -5.44
CA LEU A 29 17.44 4.98 -6.70
C LEU A 29 17.00 6.43 -6.97
N PRO A 30 17.69 7.44 -6.41
CA PRO A 30 17.26 8.83 -6.50
C PRO A 30 17.31 9.40 -7.94
N THR A 31 18.11 8.80 -8.82
CA THR A 31 18.28 9.22 -10.22
C THR A 31 17.40 8.45 -11.21
N PHE A 32 16.59 7.49 -10.75
CA PHE A 32 15.75 6.67 -11.61
C PHE A 32 14.28 7.09 -11.55
N GLY A 33 13.71 7.43 -12.70
CA GLY A 33 12.36 8.03 -12.81
C GLY A 33 12.34 9.53 -12.53
N GLU A 34 11.21 10.19 -12.80
CA GLU A 34 11.09 11.67 -12.69
C GLU A 34 11.29 12.20 -11.27
N ARG A 35 11.00 11.37 -10.26
CA ARG A 35 11.03 11.76 -8.85
C ARG A 35 11.95 10.88 -8.00
N GLY A 36 12.73 9.97 -8.59
CA GLY A 36 13.38 8.89 -7.84
C GLY A 36 12.44 7.71 -7.59
N THR A 37 13.02 6.53 -7.34
CA THR A 37 12.31 5.26 -7.19
C THR A 37 12.93 4.44 -6.08
N ASP A 38 12.11 3.77 -5.27
CA ASP A 38 12.58 2.77 -4.30
C ASP A 38 12.31 1.37 -4.85
N LEU A 39 13.38 0.62 -5.14
CA LEU A 39 13.28 -0.77 -5.56
C LEU A 39 13.14 -1.67 -4.34
N LEU A 40 12.04 -2.42 -4.26
CA LEU A 40 11.83 -3.40 -3.21
C LEU A 40 12.69 -4.65 -3.48
N ALA A 41 13.41 -5.10 -2.45
CA ALA A 41 14.29 -6.27 -2.50
C ALA A 41 13.46 -7.56 -2.45
N TYR A 42 12.78 -7.86 -3.55
CA TYR A 42 11.84 -8.96 -3.65
C TYR A 42 12.49 -10.32 -3.33
N ARG A 43 11.92 -11.02 -2.35
CA ARG A 43 12.23 -12.42 -2.02
C ARG A 43 10.94 -13.12 -1.62
N TYR A 44 10.55 -14.13 -2.40
CA TYR A 44 9.28 -14.82 -2.18
C TYR A 44 9.16 -15.35 -0.73
N GLY A 45 8.01 -15.09 -0.11
CA GLY A 45 7.71 -15.51 1.26
C GLY A 45 8.37 -14.67 2.35
N GLU A 46 9.37 -13.84 2.04
CA GLU A 46 9.87 -12.86 3.01
C GLU A 46 8.82 -11.79 3.28
N SER A 47 8.86 -11.27 4.50
CA SER A 47 8.01 -10.18 4.95
C SER A 47 8.86 -9.09 5.57
N PHE A 48 8.39 -7.85 5.47
CA PHE A 48 9.01 -6.68 6.08
C PHE A 48 7.92 -5.74 6.60
N THR A 49 8.30 -4.89 7.55
CA THR A 49 7.41 -3.85 8.08
C THR A 49 7.73 -2.53 7.40
N MET A 50 6.73 -1.92 6.78
CA MET A 50 6.80 -0.58 6.22
C MET A 50 6.02 0.39 7.10
N THR A 51 6.61 1.53 7.44
CA THR A 51 5.95 2.54 8.25
C THR A 51 5.52 3.73 7.39
N LEU A 52 4.25 4.11 7.48
CA LEU A 52 3.63 5.20 6.73
C LEU A 52 3.21 6.32 7.69
N PRO A 53 3.62 7.58 7.46
CA PRO A 53 3.03 8.73 8.15
C PRO A 53 1.69 9.06 7.49
N LEU A 54 0.59 8.60 8.09
CA LEU A 54 -0.75 8.87 7.60
C LEU A 54 -1.25 10.21 8.15
N VAL A 55 -1.22 11.26 7.32
CA VAL A 55 -1.60 12.62 7.70
C VAL A 55 -3.02 12.92 7.22
N ASN A 56 -3.96 13.15 8.13
CA ASN A 56 -5.30 13.64 7.78
C ASN A 56 -5.24 15.16 7.53
N ASP A 57 -5.07 15.56 6.26
CA ASP A 57 -5.08 16.97 5.83
C ASP A 57 -6.50 17.48 5.53
N GLY A 58 -7.52 16.64 5.80
CA GLY A 58 -8.92 17.00 5.75
C GLY A 58 -9.38 17.87 6.93
N LEU A 59 -10.66 18.22 6.91
CA LEU A 59 -11.31 19.06 7.93
C LEU A 59 -12.12 18.26 8.96
N VAL A 60 -12.18 16.94 8.80
CA VAL A 60 -13.01 16.05 9.61
C VAL A 60 -12.22 14.82 10.05
N PRO A 61 -12.51 14.25 11.24
CA PRO A 61 -11.86 13.02 11.68
C PRO A 61 -12.26 11.85 10.78
N VAL A 62 -11.31 10.95 10.53
CA VAL A 62 -11.50 9.73 9.74
C VAL A 62 -11.22 8.51 10.59
N THR A 63 -12.18 7.59 10.67
CA THR A 63 -11.95 6.27 11.27
C THR A 63 -11.42 5.33 10.20
N VAL A 64 -10.12 5.05 10.25
CA VAL A 64 -9.42 4.16 9.34
C VAL A 64 -9.70 2.72 9.75
N THR A 65 -10.13 1.89 8.81
CA THR A 65 -10.49 0.48 9.02
C THR A 65 -9.54 -0.48 8.31
N ASP A 66 -8.93 -0.05 7.20
CA ASP A 66 -7.93 -0.83 6.48
C ASP A 66 -6.95 0.09 5.73
N VAL A 67 -5.72 -0.38 5.53
CA VAL A 67 -4.70 0.28 4.73
C VAL A 67 -3.96 -0.75 3.91
N ARG A 68 -3.98 -0.60 2.58
CA ARG A 68 -3.27 -1.48 1.67
C ARG A 68 -2.45 -0.71 0.65
N LEU A 69 -1.48 -1.36 0.02
CA LEU A 69 -0.81 -0.79 -1.15
C LEU A 69 -1.82 -0.62 -2.29
N THR A 70 -1.55 0.29 -3.24
CA THR A 70 -2.42 0.49 -4.40
C THR A 70 -2.78 -0.83 -5.08
N ASP A 71 -4.09 -1.11 -5.13
CA ASP A 71 -4.68 -2.38 -5.58
C ASP A 71 -4.28 -2.67 -7.03
N GLU A 72 -3.65 -3.83 -7.23
CA GLU A 72 -3.68 -4.52 -8.51
C GLU A 72 -4.34 -5.89 -8.32
N PRO A 73 -5.00 -6.45 -9.35
CA PRO A 73 -5.73 -7.72 -9.25
C PRO A 73 -4.89 -8.90 -8.74
N ARG A 74 -3.57 -8.78 -8.80
CA ARG A 74 -2.59 -9.82 -8.52
C ARG A 74 -1.32 -9.18 -7.94
N PRO A 75 -1.32 -8.83 -6.65
CA PRO A 75 -0.21 -8.09 -6.07
C PRO A 75 1.05 -8.95 -5.89
N LEU A 76 2.22 -8.43 -6.28
CA LEU A 76 3.53 -8.98 -5.89
C LEU A 76 3.77 -8.86 -4.39
N ALA A 77 3.27 -7.80 -3.77
CA ALA A 77 3.41 -7.47 -2.37
C ALA A 77 2.03 -7.32 -1.71
N GLU A 78 1.73 -8.20 -0.77
CA GLU A 78 0.47 -8.25 -0.05
C GLU A 78 0.64 -7.64 1.34
N VAL A 79 -0.31 -6.81 1.76
CA VAL A 79 -0.38 -6.35 3.15
C VAL A 79 -1.09 -7.42 3.97
N THR A 80 -0.37 -8.01 4.92
CA THR A 80 -0.83 -9.14 5.74
C THR A 80 -1.25 -8.74 7.15
N ALA A 81 -0.77 -7.58 7.63
CA ALA A 81 -1.21 -6.98 8.87
C ALA A 81 -1.06 -5.46 8.81
N VAL A 82 -1.92 -4.77 9.55
CA VAL A 82 -1.94 -3.31 9.67
C VAL A 82 -2.13 -2.93 11.13
N THR A 83 -1.26 -2.05 11.63
CA THR A 83 -1.41 -1.41 12.94
C THR A 83 -1.22 0.09 12.80
N ALA A 84 -1.75 0.86 13.75
CA ALA A 84 -1.57 2.29 13.85
C ALA A 84 -1.19 2.67 15.29
N ASP A 85 -0.02 3.27 15.48
CA ASP A 85 0.59 3.55 16.78
C ASP A 85 0.51 2.34 17.74
N ASP A 86 0.94 1.17 17.26
CA ASP A 86 0.94 -0.11 17.99
C ASP A 86 -0.47 -0.64 18.35
N ALA A 87 -1.54 -0.02 17.88
CA ALA A 87 -2.91 -0.49 18.04
C ALA A 87 -3.45 -1.14 16.74
N ALA A 88 -4.34 -2.12 16.89
CA ALA A 88 -5.06 -2.68 15.76
C ALA A 88 -6.10 -1.67 15.22
N LEU A 89 -6.38 -1.75 13.92
CA LEU A 89 -7.50 -1.02 13.32
C LEU A 89 -8.85 -1.58 13.83
N PRO A 90 -9.91 -0.76 13.93
CA PRO A 90 -9.99 0.62 13.47
C PRO A 90 -9.40 1.65 14.42
N VAL A 91 -8.85 2.74 13.87
CA VAL A 91 -8.40 3.91 14.64
C VAL A 91 -8.94 5.21 14.05
N THR A 92 -9.18 6.22 14.89
CA THR A 92 -9.59 7.54 14.42
C THR A 92 -8.38 8.46 14.28
N VAL A 93 -8.20 9.02 13.08
CA VAL A 93 -7.23 10.07 12.76
C VAL A 93 -7.96 11.41 12.74
N THR A 94 -7.69 12.27 13.71
CA THR A 94 -8.29 13.60 13.80
C THR A 94 -7.77 14.53 12.71
N ALA A 95 -8.49 15.62 12.42
CA ALA A 95 -8.08 16.59 11.40
C ALA A 95 -6.75 17.26 11.80
N GLY A 96 -5.79 17.29 10.88
CA GLY A 96 -4.43 17.79 11.10
C GLY A 96 -3.49 16.81 11.83
N GLU A 97 -3.98 15.64 12.24
CA GLU A 97 -3.17 14.64 12.93
C GLU A 97 -2.38 13.78 11.96
N THR A 98 -1.19 13.37 12.40
CA THR A 98 -0.38 12.34 11.75
C THR A 98 -0.38 11.09 12.62
N ARG A 99 -0.70 9.95 12.03
CA ARG A 99 -0.64 8.63 12.68
C ARG A 99 0.43 7.77 12.05
N ARG A 100 1.21 7.05 12.86
CA ARG A 100 2.19 6.09 12.36
C ARG A 100 1.46 4.79 12.04
N VAL A 101 1.29 4.48 10.76
CA VAL A 101 0.69 3.22 10.31
C VAL A 101 1.79 2.25 9.93
N GLU A 102 1.78 1.04 10.46
CA GLU A 102 2.72 -0.01 10.12
C GLU A 102 2.02 -1.08 9.29
N LEU A 103 2.56 -1.36 8.10
CA LEU A 103 2.11 -2.41 7.20
C LEU A 103 3.11 -3.56 7.26
N THR A 104 2.67 -4.75 7.62
CA THR A 104 3.45 -5.97 7.41
C THR A 104 3.20 -6.45 6.00
N VAL A 105 4.18 -6.25 5.13
CA VAL A 105 4.13 -6.58 3.72
C VAL A 105 4.82 -7.91 3.48
N ARG A 106 4.17 -8.82 2.76
CA ARG A 106 4.71 -10.12 2.35
C ARG A 106 4.77 -10.21 0.84
N PHE A 107 5.86 -10.72 0.31
CA PHE A 107 5.95 -11.03 -1.12
C PHE A 107 5.26 -12.37 -1.43
N GLY A 108 4.17 -12.31 -2.20
CA GLY A 108 3.20 -13.39 -2.34
C GLY A 108 2.64 -13.53 -3.75
N ASN A 109 3.47 -13.94 -4.72
CA ASN A 109 3.06 -13.96 -6.13
C ASN A 109 3.10 -15.36 -6.79
N CYS A 110 3.57 -16.39 -6.07
CA CYS A 110 3.84 -17.72 -6.65
C CYS A 110 2.62 -18.40 -7.29
N ARG A 111 1.41 -18.02 -6.88
CA ARG A 111 0.16 -18.55 -7.43
C ARG A 111 -0.18 -17.97 -8.81
N TYR A 112 0.23 -16.72 -9.07
CA TYR A 112 -0.33 -15.92 -10.16
C TYR A 112 0.65 -15.67 -11.31
N TYR A 113 1.95 -15.81 -11.07
CA TYR A 113 2.94 -15.33 -12.03
C TYR A 113 3.94 -16.38 -12.47
N THR A 114 4.01 -16.53 -13.78
CA THR A 114 4.90 -17.45 -14.46
C THR A 114 6.26 -16.82 -14.76
N GLU A 115 6.36 -15.52 -15.10
CA GLU A 115 7.66 -14.89 -15.46
C GLU A 115 7.74 -13.36 -15.22
N ARG A 116 8.88 -12.89 -14.68
CA ARG A 116 9.43 -11.52 -14.70
C ARG A 116 8.43 -10.34 -14.63
N GLU A 117 7.59 -10.33 -13.62
CA GLU A 117 6.68 -9.20 -13.43
C GLU A 117 7.32 -8.06 -12.61
N THR A 118 7.01 -6.84 -13.01
CA THR A 118 7.31 -5.62 -12.28
C THR A 118 5.99 -4.94 -11.89
N GLN A 119 5.85 -4.57 -10.63
CA GLN A 119 4.69 -3.85 -10.12
C GLN A 119 5.12 -2.51 -9.51
N GLU A 120 4.34 -1.46 -9.76
CA GLU A 120 4.55 -0.13 -9.19
C GLU A 120 3.48 0.19 -8.15
N TYR A 121 3.91 0.66 -6.98
CA TYR A 121 3.03 1.18 -5.95
C TYR A 121 3.22 2.68 -5.83
N SER A 122 2.16 3.44 -6.09
CA SER A 122 2.18 4.90 -6.08
C SER A 122 1.60 5.51 -4.80
N GLY A 123 1.09 4.67 -3.89
CA GLY A 123 0.48 5.10 -2.65
C GLY A 123 -0.06 3.94 -1.82
N ALA A 124 -0.75 4.30 -0.75
CA ALA A 124 -1.58 3.40 0.03
C ALA A 124 -3.06 3.75 -0.13
N VAL A 125 -3.91 2.77 -0.43
CA VAL A 125 -5.36 2.88 -0.36
C VAL A 125 -5.75 2.80 1.11
N VAL A 126 -6.52 3.78 1.56
CA VAL A 126 -7.02 3.89 2.92
C VAL A 126 -8.53 3.74 2.85
N ASP A 127 -9.03 2.66 3.44
CA ASP A 127 -10.45 2.44 3.65
C ASP A 127 -10.81 2.84 5.08
N GLY A 128 -11.97 3.46 5.23
CA GLY A 128 -12.42 3.96 6.51
C GLY A 128 -13.85 4.48 6.47
N SER A 129 -14.18 5.30 7.47
CA SER A 129 -15.47 5.97 7.54
C SER A 129 -15.40 7.36 8.16
N VAL A 130 -16.34 8.20 7.75
CA VAL A 130 -16.53 9.56 8.27
C VAL A 130 -18.02 9.77 8.49
N PHE A 131 -18.40 10.12 9.73
CA PHE A 131 -19.80 10.29 10.14
C PHE A 131 -20.72 9.11 9.72
N GLY A 132 -20.21 7.88 9.82
CA GLY A 132 -20.94 6.66 9.47
C GLY A 132 -21.06 6.38 7.97
N ARG A 133 -20.34 7.11 7.11
CA ARG A 133 -20.25 6.83 5.67
C ARG A 133 -18.89 6.25 5.32
N GLU A 134 -18.88 5.24 4.45
CA GLU A 134 -17.65 4.66 3.92
C GLU A 134 -16.84 5.70 3.13
N LEU A 135 -15.53 5.60 3.29
CA LEU A 135 -14.53 6.38 2.60
C LEU A 135 -13.50 5.41 2.03
N ARG A 136 -13.19 5.57 0.75
CA ARG A 136 -11.99 5.02 0.11
C ARG A 136 -11.20 6.17 -0.49
N THR A 137 -9.95 6.29 -0.10
CA THR A 137 -9.06 7.35 -0.61
C THR A 137 -7.63 6.82 -0.72
N THR A 138 -6.72 7.62 -1.25
CA THR A 138 -5.33 7.23 -1.47
C THR A 138 -4.38 8.24 -0.84
N ALA A 139 -3.51 7.77 0.03
CA ALA A 139 -2.35 8.50 0.50
C ALA A 139 -1.19 8.23 -0.47
N GLY A 140 -0.97 9.14 -1.41
CA GLY A 140 0.04 8.98 -2.46
C GLY A 140 1.47 9.07 -1.92
N PHE A 141 2.38 8.25 -2.42
CA PHE A 141 3.79 8.28 -2.05
C PHE A 141 4.55 9.40 -2.76
N ARG A 142 5.62 9.87 -2.12
CA ARG A 142 6.58 10.83 -2.69
C ARG A 142 7.33 10.22 -3.87
N HIS A 143 7.79 9.00 -3.68
CA HIS A 143 8.51 8.17 -4.64
C HIS A 143 7.69 6.91 -4.89
N LYS A 144 7.73 6.40 -6.13
CA LYS A 144 7.09 5.11 -6.41
C LYS A 144 7.92 4.01 -5.76
N LEU A 145 7.24 3.03 -5.18
CA LEU A 145 7.86 1.76 -4.82
C LEU A 145 7.72 0.82 -6.00
N VAL A 146 8.78 0.10 -6.35
CA VAL A 146 8.75 -0.83 -7.47
C VAL A 146 9.24 -2.18 -6.99
N ALA A 147 8.41 -3.21 -7.13
CA ALA A 147 8.79 -4.60 -6.91
C ALA A 147 9.03 -5.27 -8.26
N ALA A 148 10.15 -5.97 -8.40
CA ALA A 148 10.41 -6.82 -9.56
C ALA A 148 10.64 -8.26 -9.07
N SER A 149 9.74 -9.17 -9.47
CA SER A 149 9.92 -10.58 -9.16
C SER A 149 10.95 -11.19 -10.11
N PRO A 150 12.05 -11.78 -9.60
CA PRO A 150 12.90 -12.61 -10.44
C PRO A 150 12.10 -13.83 -10.92
N MET A 151 12.50 -14.39 -12.05
CA MET A 151 11.91 -15.62 -12.62
C MET A 151 11.96 -16.74 -11.58
N ILE A 152 10.82 -17.15 -11.03
CA ILE A 152 10.77 -18.14 -9.94
C ILE A 152 10.81 -19.54 -10.54
N ALA A 153 12.02 -20.09 -10.70
CA ALA A 153 12.22 -21.46 -11.18
C ALA A 153 11.68 -22.54 -10.20
N SER A 154 11.39 -22.18 -8.96
CA SER A 154 11.00 -23.12 -7.88
C SER A 154 9.94 -22.52 -6.94
N CYS A 155 8.71 -22.30 -7.44
CA CYS A 155 7.56 -21.99 -6.59
C CYS A 155 6.93 -23.29 -6.06
N PRO A 156 6.89 -23.52 -4.73
CA PRO A 156 6.27 -24.72 -4.16
C PRO A 156 4.74 -24.74 -4.31
N GLU A 157 4.10 -23.57 -4.43
CA GLU A 157 2.64 -23.41 -4.53
C GLU A 157 2.14 -23.28 -5.99
N ARG A 158 2.97 -23.64 -6.98
CA ARG A 158 2.64 -23.47 -8.40
C ARG A 158 1.42 -24.30 -8.79
N THR A 159 0.26 -23.66 -8.91
CA THR A 159 -0.89 -24.22 -9.61
C THR A 159 -0.73 -23.90 -11.09
N LEU A 160 -0.30 -24.88 -11.90
CA LEU A 160 -0.35 -24.77 -13.37
C LEU A 160 -1.80 -24.84 -13.87
N ARG A 161 -2.67 -23.95 -13.37
CA ARG A 161 -4.02 -23.79 -13.89
C ARG A 161 -3.96 -22.80 -15.05
N ARG A 162 -4.57 -23.19 -16.16
CA ARG A 162 -4.55 -22.40 -17.40
C ARG A 162 -5.21 -21.02 -17.24
N ASP A 163 -6.07 -20.87 -16.24
CA ASP A 163 -6.73 -19.61 -15.90
C ASP A 163 -5.82 -18.64 -15.13
N ASP A 164 -4.71 -19.14 -14.56
CA ASP A 164 -3.73 -18.34 -13.81
C ASP A 164 -2.60 -17.81 -14.73
N ASP A 165 -2.39 -18.40 -15.92
CA ASP A 165 -1.36 -17.99 -16.90
C ASP A 165 -1.90 -16.90 -17.84
N VAL A 166 -1.61 -15.62 -17.53
CA VAL A 166 -1.96 -14.49 -18.39
C VAL A 166 -0.70 -13.87 -18.94
N ARG A 167 -0.46 -14.07 -20.24
CA ARG A 167 0.56 -13.33 -20.99
C ARG A 167 0.06 -11.89 -21.15
N GLY A 168 0.73 -10.95 -20.50
CA GLY A 168 0.62 -9.52 -20.78
C GLY A 168 1.35 -9.16 -22.07
#